data_AF-A0A6L8FXP2-F1
#
_entry.id   AF-A0A6L8FXP2-F1
#
_cell.length_a   1.000
_cell.length_b   1.000
_cell.length_c   1.000
_cell.angle_alpha   90.00
_cell.angle_beta   90.00
_cell.angle_gamma   90.00
#
_symmetry.space_group_name_H-M   'P 1'
#
loop_
_entity.id
_entity.type
_entity.pdbx_description
1 polymer ?
#
loop_
_entity_poly.entity_id
_entity_poly.type
_entity_poly.pdbx_seq_one_letter_code
_entity_poly.pdbx_strand_id
1 'polypeptide(L)'
;MARRWGAAGGYREFLGIALPLILSTASWSIQHFVDRVFLSWYSTEALAAALPAGMANFTFISLFMGTAQYANTFVAQYMGARRLTRVG
;
A
#
# COMPACT_ATOMS: atom_id res chain seq x y z
N MET A 1 14.37 26.14 3.45
CA MET A 1 13.23 25.22 3.22
C MET A 1 12.13 25.81 2.33
N ALA A 2 11.72 27.08 2.50
CA ALA A 2 10.63 27.70 1.74
C ALA A 2 10.74 27.56 0.19
N ARG A 3 11.95 27.65 -0.39
CA ARG A 3 12.16 27.52 -1.85
C ARG A 3 11.81 26.13 -2.42
N ARG A 4 11.87 25.06 -1.62
CA ARG A 4 11.55 23.68 -2.04
C ARG A 4 10.08 23.30 -1.84
N TRP A 5 9.30 24.14 -1.16
CA TRP A 5 7.89 23.86 -0.88
C TRP A 5 7.01 23.98 -2.12
N GLY A 6 7.18 25.06 -2.89
CA GLY A 6 6.39 25.37 -4.09
C GLY A 6 7.09 25.08 -5.43
N ALA A 7 8.29 24.50 -5.42
CA ALA A 7 8.97 24.09 -6.66
C ALA A 7 8.23 22.92 -7.33
N ALA A 8 8.37 22.74 -8.64
CA ALA A 8 7.89 21.54 -9.34
C ALA A 8 8.57 20.29 -8.77
N GLY A 9 7.80 19.25 -8.43
CA GLY A 9 8.29 18.10 -7.66
C GLY A 9 8.69 18.43 -6.22
N GLY A 10 8.26 19.58 -5.70
CA GLY A 10 8.54 20.05 -4.34
C GLY A 10 7.71 19.35 -3.28
N TYR A 11 7.94 19.69 -2.01
CA TYR A 11 7.30 19.02 -0.88
C TYR A 11 5.77 19.07 -0.89
N ARG A 12 5.18 20.15 -1.42
CA ARG A 12 3.70 20.27 -1.48
C ARG A 12 3.08 19.25 -2.43
N GLU A 13 3.68 19.05 -3.60
CA GLU A 13 3.22 18.07 -4.59
C GLU A 13 3.48 16.64 -4.11
N PHE A 14 4.68 16.39 -3.55
CA PHE A 14 5.02 15.11 -2.95
C PHE A 14 4.05 14.71 -1.83
N LEU A 15 3.79 15.61 -0.88
CA LEU A 15 2.87 15.32 0.23
C LEU A 15 1.42 15.15 -0.24
N GLY A 16 1.00 15.86 -1.29
CA GLY A 16 -0.32 15.67 -1.90
C GLY A 16 -0.54 14.25 -2.42
N ILE A 17 0.51 13.58 -2.90
CA ILE A 17 0.47 12.19 -3.37
C ILE A 17 0.76 11.21 -2.21
N ALA A 18 1.76 11.49 -1.39
CA ALA A 18 2.24 10.59 -0.36
C ALA A 18 1.25 10.45 0.81
N LEU A 19 0.61 11.54 1.26
CA LEU A 19 -0.32 11.50 2.39
C LEU A 19 -1.47 10.51 2.21
N PRO A 20 -2.25 10.53 1.10
CA PRO A 20 -3.32 9.55 0.91
C PRO A 20 -2.80 8.11 0.85
N LEU A 21 -1.63 7.87 0.25
CA LEU A 21 -0.99 6.54 0.21
C LEU A 21 -0.54 6.07 1.60
N ILE A 22 0.04 6.96 2.41
CA ILE A 22 0.44 6.69 3.80
C ILE A 22 -0.80 6.35 4.62
N LEU A 23 -1.86 7.16 4.53
CA LEU A 23 -3.11 6.91 5.24
C LEU A 23 -3.72 5.57 4.85
N SER A 24 -3.78 5.27 3.55
CA SER A 24 -4.27 3.97 3.06
C SER A 24 -3.47 2.79 3.62
N THR A 25 -2.15 2.93 3.71
CA THR A 25 -1.28 1.87 4.26
C THR A 25 -1.41 1.77 5.78
N ALA A 26 -1.54 2.91 6.47
CA ALA A 26 -1.73 2.95 7.93
C ALA A 26 -3.08 2.38 8.36
N SER A 27 -4.12 2.50 7.53
CA SER A 27 -5.44 1.90 7.79
C SER A 27 -5.37 0.38 7.97
N TRP A 28 -4.47 -0.32 7.28
CA TRP A 28 -4.27 -1.77 7.45
C TRP A 28 -3.83 -2.12 8.87
N SER A 29 -2.92 -1.34 9.46
CA SER A 29 -2.47 -1.56 10.84
C SER A 29 -3.61 -1.36 11.84
N ILE A 30 -4.44 -0.34 11.63
CA ILE A 30 -5.63 -0.09 12.46
C ILE A 30 -6.62 -1.25 12.33
N GLN A 31 -6.90 -1.69 11.11
CA GLN A 31 -7.80 -2.81 10.84
C GLN A 31 -7.32 -4.09 11.55
N HIS A 32 -6.04 -4.43 11.46
CA HIS A 32 -5.47 -5.59 12.14
C HIS A 32 -5.55 -5.46 13.66
N PHE A 33 -5.30 -4.27 14.21
CA PHE A 33 -5.44 -4.05 15.65
C PHE A 33 -6.88 -4.29 16.11
N VAL A 34 -7.85 -3.70 15.41
CA VAL A 34 -9.28 -3.83 15.72
C VAL A 34 -9.74 -5.29 15.61
N ASP A 35 -9.33 -5.98 14.54
CA ASP A 35 -9.58 -7.42 14.37
C ASP A 35 -9.06 -8.24 15.57
N ARG A 36 -7.83 -7.97 16.02
CA ARG A 36 -7.24 -8.65 17.20
C ARG A 36 -8.01 -8.39 18.48
N VAL A 37 -8.46 -7.16 18.70
CA VAL A 37 -9.27 -6.81 19.86
C VAL A 37 -10.57 -7.62 19.86
N PHE A 38 -11.29 -7.65 18.73
CA PHE A 38 -12.52 -8.43 18.62
C PHE A 38 -12.29 -9.94 18.80
N LEU A 39 -11.26 -10.50 18.17
CA LEU A 39 -10.93 -11.91 18.31
C LEU A 39 -10.54 -12.28 19.75
N SER A 40 -9.87 -11.38 20.48
CA SER A 40 -9.49 -11.62 21.88
C SER A 40 -10.69 -11.75 22.81
N TRP A 41 -11.79 -11.05 22.52
CA TRP A 41 -13.04 -11.16 23.26
C TRP A 41 -13.92 -12.32 22.79
N TYR A 42 -13.75 -12.76 21.54
CA TYR A 42 -14.54 -13.83 20.93
C TYR A 42 -14.01 -15.22 21.26
N SER A 43 -12.74 -15.51 20.97
CA SER A 43 -12.13 -16.83 21.20
C SER A 43 -10.62 -16.78 21.10
N THR A 44 -9.94 -17.34 22.12
CA THR A 44 -8.49 -17.54 22.14
C THR A 44 -8.00 -18.43 21.00
N GLU A 45 -8.79 -19.42 20.58
CA GLU A 45 -8.45 -20.28 19.45
C GLU A 45 -8.49 -19.51 18.13
N ALA A 46 -9.53 -18.70 17.92
CA ALA A 46 -9.65 -17.87 16.72
C ALA A 46 -8.55 -16.81 16.66
N LEU A 47 -8.21 -16.19 17.81
CA LEU A 47 -7.09 -15.26 17.91
C LEU A 47 -5.75 -15.93 17.54
N ALA A 48 -5.49 -17.14 18.05
CA ALA A 48 -4.28 -17.89 17.75
C ALA A 48 -4.20 -18.28 16.26
N ALA A 49 -5.32 -18.66 15.65
CA ALA A 49 -5.40 -19.04 14.24
C ALA A 49 -5.25 -17.86 13.27
N ALA A 50 -5.61 -16.63 13.68
CA ALA A 50 -5.63 -15.48 12.77
C ALA A 50 -4.25 -15.08 12.24
N LEU A 51 -3.16 -15.27 13.00
CA LEU A 51 -1.79 -14.98 12.51
C LEU A 51 -1.38 -15.92 11.37
N PRO A 52 -1.36 -17.26 11.55
CA PRO A 52 -0.98 -18.17 10.48
C PRO A 52 -1.93 -18.09 9.28
N ALA A 53 -3.23 -17.89 9.50
CA ALA A 53 -4.19 -17.66 8.41
C ALA A 53 -3.87 -16.39 7.61
N GLY A 54 -3.52 -15.29 8.30
CA GLY A 54 -3.09 -14.05 7.66
C GLY A 54 -1.81 -14.22 6.85
N MET A 55 -0.83 -14.97 7.35
CA MET A 55 0.39 -15.28 6.61
C MET A 55 0.10 -16.08 5.34
N ALA A 56 -0.72 -17.13 5.43
CA ALA A 56 -1.11 -17.91 4.27
C ALA A 56 -1.81 -17.05 3.20
N ASN A 57 -2.76 -16.21 3.62
CA ASN A 57 -3.43 -15.25 2.74
C ASN A 57 -2.42 -14.31 2.05
N PHE A 58 -1.49 -13.74 2.81
CA PHE A 58 -0.44 -12.88 2.27
C PHE A 58 0.44 -13.62 1.27
N THR A 59 0.85 -14.85 1.55
CA THR A 59 1.63 -15.69 0.62
C THR A 59 0.93 -15.80 -0.73
N PHE A 60 -0.37 -16.13 -0.75
CA PHE A 60 -1.12 -16.24 -2.00
C PHE A 60 -1.25 -14.91 -2.75
N ILE A 61 -1.55 -13.82 -2.04
CA ILE A 61 -1.75 -12.50 -2.66
C ILE A 61 -0.42 -11.88 -3.13
N SER A 62 0.69 -12.19 -2.46
CA SER A 62 2.00 -11.57 -2.71
C SER A 62 2.47 -11.71 -4.16
N LEU A 63 2.15 -12.83 -4.82
CA LEU A 63 2.47 -13.05 -6.23
C LEU A 63 1.80 -11.99 -7.11
N PHE A 64 0.49 -11.84 -6.98
CA PHE A 64 -0.30 -10.87 -7.76
C PHE A 64 0.08 -9.44 -7.42
N MET A 65 0.26 -9.16 -6.13
CA MET A 65 0.70 -7.85 -5.66
C MET A 65 2.06 -7.48 -6.26
N GLY A 66 3.01 -8.42 -6.27
CA GLY A 66 4.34 -8.23 -6.86
C GLY A 66 4.27 -7.99 -8.37
N THR A 67 3.47 -8.76 -9.10
CA THR A 67 3.26 -8.54 -10.54
C THR A 67 2.69 -7.16 -10.83
N ALA A 68 1.68 -6.72 -10.06
CA ALA A 68 1.09 -5.38 -10.21
C ALA A 68 2.11 -4.27 -9.91
N GLN A 69 2.91 -4.40 -8.85
CA GLN A 69 3.96 -3.44 -8.50
C GLN A 69 5.04 -3.36 -9.59
N TYR A 70 5.43 -4.50 -10.15
CA TYR A 70 6.40 -4.55 -11.24
C TYR A 70 5.86 -3.87 -12.49
N ALA A 71 4.64 -4.18 -12.91
CA ALA A 71 3.97 -3.54 -14.04
C ALA A 71 3.86 -2.01 -13.86
N ASN A 72 3.51 -1.55 -12.66
CA ASN A 72 3.39 -0.11 -12.34
C ASN A 72 4.68 0.66 -12.63
N THR A 73 5.86 0.05 -12.48
CA THR A 73 7.14 0.68 -12.81
C THR A 73 7.23 0.96 -14.31
N PHE A 74 6.87 0.00 -15.18
CA PHE A 74 6.85 0.21 -16.64
C PHE A 74 5.82 1.25 -17.05
N VAL A 75 4.62 1.22 -16.44
CA VAL A 75 3.59 2.24 -16.67
C VAL A 75 4.14 3.62 -16.33
N ALA A 76 4.75 3.80 -15.16
CA ALA A 76 5.33 5.08 -14.75
C ALA A 76 6.43 5.55 -15.72
N GLN A 77 7.30 4.64 -16.18
CA GLN A 77 8.37 4.96 -17.14
C GLN A 77 7.82 5.36 -18.51
N TYR A 78 6.82 4.64 -19.04
CA TYR A 78 6.23 4.95 -20.34
C TYR A 78 5.40 6.23 -20.32
N MET A 79 4.65 6.46 -19.25
CA MET A 79 3.94 7.72 -19.02
C MET A 79 4.94 8.89 -18.94
N GLY A 80 6.02 8.75 -18.18
CA GLY A 80 7.08 9.76 -18.06
C GLY A 80 7.80 10.05 -19.38
N ALA A 81 8.01 9.03 -20.22
CA ALA A 81 8.64 9.16 -21.54
C ALA A 81 7.68 9.60 -22.66
N ARG A 82 6.40 9.91 -22.34
CA ARG A 82 5.32 10.21 -23.29
C ARG A 82 5.08 9.11 -24.35
N ARG A 83 5.34 7.85 -24.02
CA ARG A 83 5.13 6.69 -24.90
C ARG A 83 3.82 5.98 -24.58
N LEU A 84 2.71 6.73 -24.64
CA LEU A 84 1.38 6.27 -24.17
C LEU A 84 0.87 5.02 -24.90
N THR A 85 1.26 4.80 -26.16
CA THR A 85 0.87 3.61 -26.94
C THR A 85 1.49 2.30 -26.46
N ARG A 86 2.44 2.36 -25.52
CA ARG A 86 3.08 1.19 -24.91
C ARG A 86 2.53 0.87 -23.51
N VAL A 87 1.58 1.67 -23.01
CA VAL A 87 0.88 1.40 -21.75
C VAL A 87 -0.28 0.46 -22.08
N GLY A 88 -0.14 -0.82 -21.75
CA GLY A 88 -1.12 -1.87 -22.02
C GLY A 88 -0.64 -3.21 -21.49
#